data_AF-A0A3L8CQI7-F1
#
_entry.id   AF-A0A3L8CQI7-F1
#
_cell.length_a   1.000
_cell.length_b   1.000
_cell.length_c   1.000
_cell.angle_alpha   90.00
_cell.angle_beta   90.00
_cell.angle_gamma   90.00
#
_symmetry.space_group_name_H-M   'P 1'
#
loop_
_entity.id
_entity.type
_entity.pdbx_description
1 polymer ?
#
loop_
_entity_poly.entity_id
_entity_poly.type
_entity_poly.pdbx_seq_one_letter_code
_entity_poly.pdbx_strand_id
1 'polypeptide(L)'
;MIEFNQVLQDYRVGDYAGLLGLLISLIGFFFTIKTTLASRAASEQAAAAVESVRSDLRKGETVADFATALAVMDEIKRMHRADSLVFLPDRYSSLKKFLVSIKASNPMLAEADQSAIQSAIAKFSAMENFIEKSIRMAVPVEHDKMNGQVSKHYDVIQALLVKIKNEIGSGGFR
;
A
#
# COMPACT_ATOMS: atom_id res chain seq x y z
N MET A 1 23.45 -1.80 75.01
CA MET A 1 22.40 -2.05 74.00
C MET A 1 21.01 -1.56 74.42
N ILE A 2 20.89 -0.57 75.33
CA ILE A 2 19.60 -0.01 75.79
C ILE A 2 19.44 1.48 75.39
N GLU A 3 20.53 2.22 75.15
CA GLU A 3 20.47 3.65 74.81
C GLU A 3 20.01 3.99 73.38
N PHE A 4 20.21 3.09 72.41
CA PHE A 4 19.81 3.36 71.01
C PHE A 4 18.28 3.36 70.83
N ASN A 5 17.57 2.61 71.68
CA ASN A 5 16.12 2.45 71.59
C ASN A 5 15.35 3.65 72.20
N GLN A 6 15.96 4.38 73.15
CA GLN A 6 15.37 5.57 73.75
C GLN A 6 15.54 6.83 72.87
N VAL A 7 16.69 6.96 72.17
CA VAL A 7 16.93 8.09 71.24
C VAL A 7 15.96 8.08 70.05
N LEU A 8 15.52 6.90 69.62
CA LEU A 8 14.50 6.74 68.56
C LEU A 8 13.07 7.04 69.03
N GLN A 9 12.82 7.08 70.34
CA GLN A 9 11.49 7.28 70.92
C GLN A 9 11.24 8.76 71.28
N ASP A 10 12.29 9.51 71.67
CA ASP A 10 12.18 10.94 72.02
C ASP A 10 12.19 11.88 70.82
N TYR A 11 12.81 11.48 69.72
CA TYR A 11 12.72 12.20 68.46
C TYR A 11 11.71 11.47 67.57
N ARG A 12 10.63 12.16 67.16
CA ARG A 12 9.63 11.73 66.15
C ARG A 12 10.23 11.46 64.75
N VAL A 13 11.50 11.07 64.67
CA VAL A 13 12.28 10.74 63.49
C VAL A 13 11.60 9.65 62.66
N GLY A 14 10.84 8.74 63.28
CA GLY A 14 10.00 7.77 62.56
C GLY A 14 8.90 8.43 61.71
N ASP A 15 8.19 9.42 62.24
CA ASP A 15 7.14 10.16 61.52
C ASP A 15 7.75 10.99 60.37
N TYR A 16 8.87 11.68 60.64
CA TYR A 16 9.56 12.50 59.63
C TYR A 16 10.18 11.66 58.52
N ALA A 17 10.76 10.50 58.84
CA ALA A 17 11.30 9.57 57.85
C ALA A 17 10.18 8.99 56.96
N GLY A 18 9.02 8.65 57.54
CA GLY A 18 7.84 8.21 56.79
C GLY A 18 7.30 9.29 55.84
N LEU A 19 7.18 10.54 56.31
CA LEU A 19 6.72 11.68 55.50
C LEU A 19 7.69 12.00 54.35
N LEU A 20 9.00 11.96 54.62
CA LEU A 20 10.04 12.15 53.60
C LEU A 20 10.01 11.02 52.55
N GLY A 21 9.84 9.77 52.99
CA GLY A 21 9.67 8.63 52.09
C GLY A 21 8.45 8.75 51.18
N LEU A 22 7.32 9.24 51.73
CA LEU A 22 6.09 9.51 50.96
C LEU A 22 6.33 10.60 49.91
N LEU A 23 6.97 11.71 50.28
CA LEU A 23 7.27 12.81 49.35
C LEU A 23 8.19 12.37 48.21
N ILE A 24 9.26 11.62 48.52
CA ILE A 24 10.18 11.09 47.53
C ILE A 24 9.45 10.11 46.59
N SER A 25 8.58 9.25 47.13
CA SER A 25 7.77 8.32 46.34
C SER A 25 6.82 9.04 45.38
N LEU A 26 6.12 10.08 45.84
CA LEU A 26 5.21 10.88 45.00
C LEU A 26 5.95 11.58 43.85
N ILE A 27 7.14 12.11 44.12
CA ILE A 27 7.97 12.75 43.10
C ILE A 27 8.43 11.70 42.07
N GLY A 28 8.93 10.54 42.51
CA GLY A 28 9.33 9.45 41.62
C GLY A 28 8.18 8.93 40.76
N PHE A 29 6.99 8.77 41.35
CA PHE A 29 5.78 8.38 40.63
C PHE A 29 5.34 9.42 39.60
N PHE A 30 5.43 10.71 39.93
CA PHE A 30 5.14 11.79 38.99
C PHE A 30 6.08 11.78 37.76
N PHE A 31 7.40 11.61 37.99
CA PHE A 31 8.36 11.46 36.88
C PHE A 31 8.10 10.22 36.04
N THR A 32 7.69 9.11 36.68
CA THR A 32 7.34 7.87 35.98
C THR A 32 6.14 8.08 35.06
N ILE A 33 5.06 8.72 35.54
CA ILE A 33 3.88 9.04 34.72
C ILE A 33 4.26 9.91 33.52
N LYS A 34 5.02 11.00 33.72
CA LYS A 34 5.43 11.87 32.61
C LYS A 34 6.26 11.12 31.57
N THR A 35 7.17 10.26 32.01
CA THR A 35 8.02 9.47 31.12
C THR A 35 7.20 8.44 30.33
N THR A 36 6.24 7.76 30.97
CA THR A 36 5.34 6.82 30.28
C THR A 36 4.45 7.52 29.26
N LEU A 37 3.90 8.70 29.58
CA LEU A 37 3.08 9.48 28.65
C LEU A 37 3.89 9.98 27.44
N ALA A 38 5.10 10.52 27.67
CA ALA A 38 5.99 10.94 26.59
C ALA A 38 6.42 9.76 25.71
N SER A 39 6.71 8.61 26.33
CA SER A 39 7.07 7.38 25.62
C SER A 39 5.92 6.84 24.76
N ARG A 40 4.68 6.88 25.27
CA ARG A 40 3.48 6.52 24.48
C ARG A 40 3.29 7.45 23.29
N ALA A 41 3.36 8.77 23.50
CA ALA A 41 3.22 9.74 22.42
C ALA A 41 4.30 9.57 21.33
N ALA A 42 5.56 9.36 21.72
CA ALA A 42 6.64 9.08 20.78
C ALA A 42 6.42 7.76 20.01
N SER A 43 5.91 6.72 20.68
CA SER A 43 5.61 5.43 20.06
C SER A 43 4.45 5.53 19.07
N GLU A 44 3.40 6.29 19.42
CA GLU A 44 2.26 6.56 18.55
C GLU A 44 2.68 7.34 17.30
N GLN A 45 3.51 8.37 17.45
CA GLN A 45 4.06 9.13 16.33
C GLN A 45 4.95 8.26 15.42
N ALA A 46 5.81 7.42 16.00
CA ALA A 46 6.65 6.50 15.23
C ALA A 46 5.79 5.48 14.47
N ALA A 47 4.75 4.93 15.09
CA ALA A 47 3.81 4.01 14.44
C ALA A 47 3.08 4.69 13.27
N ALA A 48 2.60 5.92 13.46
CA ALA A 48 1.94 6.70 12.41
C ALA A 48 2.90 7.01 11.24
N ALA A 49 4.14 7.40 11.54
CA ALA A 49 5.16 7.66 10.52
C ALA A 49 5.49 6.39 9.71
N VAL A 50 5.70 5.25 10.38
CA VAL A 50 5.95 3.96 9.71
C VAL A 50 4.76 3.55 8.84
N GLU A 51 3.53 3.73 9.30
CA GLU A 51 2.35 3.41 8.49
C GLU A 51 2.23 4.33 7.26
N SER A 52 2.53 5.61 7.39
CA SER A 52 2.56 6.54 6.25
C SER A 52 3.61 6.12 5.20
N VAL A 53 4.83 5.78 5.63
CA VAL A 53 5.89 5.29 4.74
C VAL A 53 5.50 3.98 4.07
N ARG A 54 4.88 3.04 4.80
CA ARG A 54 4.36 1.80 4.22
C ARG A 54 3.28 2.05 3.18
N SER A 55 2.38 3.00 3.44
CA SER A 55 1.33 3.39 2.51
C SER A 55 1.93 3.96 1.22
N ASP A 56 2.90 4.87 1.33
CA ASP A 56 3.56 5.48 0.17
C ASP A 56 4.39 4.46 -0.62
N LEU A 57 5.07 3.52 0.05
CA LEU A 57 5.76 2.42 -0.61
C LEU A 57 4.79 1.54 -1.42
N ARG A 58 3.64 1.17 -0.84
CA ARG A 58 2.60 0.38 -1.55
C ARG A 58 2.06 1.14 -2.77
N LYS A 59 1.82 2.45 -2.65
CA LYS A 59 1.39 3.29 -3.78
C LYS A 59 2.49 3.38 -4.85
N GLY A 60 3.76 3.49 -4.46
CA GLY A 60 4.90 3.50 -5.36
C GLY A 60 5.07 2.20 -6.15
N GLU A 61 4.95 1.05 -5.48
CA GLU A 61 4.94 -0.28 -6.11
C GLU A 61 3.77 -0.40 -7.10
N THR A 62 2.59 0.07 -6.70
CA THR A 62 1.41 0.12 -7.56
C THR A 62 1.64 0.96 -8.82
N VAL A 63 2.27 2.13 -8.69
CA VAL A 63 2.64 2.97 -9.85
C VAL A 63 3.54 2.22 -10.83
N ALA A 64 4.51 1.46 -10.32
CA ALA A 64 5.41 0.65 -11.15
C ALA A 64 4.67 -0.48 -11.86
N ASP A 65 3.75 -1.15 -11.17
CA ASP A 65 2.92 -2.21 -11.75
C ASP A 65 2.02 -1.69 -12.87
N PHE A 66 1.33 -0.56 -12.66
CA PHE A 66 0.51 0.10 -13.67
C PHE A 66 1.34 0.52 -14.90
N ALA A 67 2.53 1.09 -14.69
CA ALA A 67 3.43 1.45 -15.78
C ALA A 67 3.88 0.23 -16.59
N THR A 68 4.17 -0.88 -15.91
CA THR A 68 4.53 -2.15 -16.55
C THR A 68 3.36 -2.70 -17.36
N ALA A 69 2.14 -2.68 -16.82
CA ALA A 69 0.94 -3.10 -17.54
C ALA A 69 0.72 -2.26 -18.82
N LEU A 70 0.87 -0.94 -18.74
CA LEU A 70 0.76 -0.05 -19.90
C LEU A 70 1.81 -0.35 -20.96
N ALA A 71 3.07 -0.62 -20.57
CA ALA A 71 4.12 -1.00 -21.50
C ALA A 71 3.79 -2.31 -22.24
N VAL A 72 3.25 -3.30 -21.53
CA VAL A 72 2.79 -4.56 -22.16
C VAL A 72 1.62 -4.29 -23.13
N MET A 73 0.70 -3.39 -22.79
CA MET A 73 -0.39 -2.99 -23.69
C MET A 73 0.12 -2.29 -24.95
N ASP A 74 1.15 -1.45 -24.85
CA ASP A 74 1.81 -0.84 -26.01
C ASP A 74 2.50 -1.89 -26.89
N GLU A 75 3.14 -2.88 -26.29
CA GLU A 75 3.72 -4.02 -27.01
C GLU A 75 2.65 -4.82 -27.77
N ILE A 76 1.53 -5.15 -27.11
CA ILE A 76 0.38 -5.82 -27.74
C ILE A 76 -0.14 -5.00 -28.93
N LYS A 77 -0.29 -3.68 -28.78
CA LYS A 77 -0.72 -2.82 -29.89
C LYS A 77 0.25 -2.84 -31.06
N ARG A 78 1.55 -2.87 -30.79
CA ARG A 78 2.60 -3.01 -31.82
C ARG A 78 2.52 -4.37 -32.51
N MET A 79 2.31 -5.46 -31.76
CA MET A 79 2.17 -6.80 -32.30
C MET A 79 0.94 -6.95 -33.20
N HIS A 80 -0.20 -6.32 -32.85
CA HIS A 80 -1.35 -6.27 -33.75
C HIS A 80 -1.01 -5.61 -35.09
N ARG A 81 -0.20 -4.54 -35.10
CA ARG A 81 0.18 -3.82 -36.34
C ARG A 81 1.22 -4.58 -37.17
N ALA A 82 2.03 -5.39 -36.52
CA ALA A 82 3.08 -6.19 -37.16
C ALA A 82 2.60 -7.59 -37.60
N ASP A 83 1.31 -7.88 -37.46
CA ASP A 83 0.70 -9.19 -37.75
C ASP A 83 1.39 -10.37 -37.02
N SER A 84 1.98 -10.08 -35.86
CA SER A 84 2.72 -11.09 -35.09
C SER A 84 1.78 -11.80 -34.12
N LEU A 85 0.82 -12.55 -34.68
CA LEU A 85 -0.27 -13.15 -33.90
C LEU A 85 0.20 -14.26 -32.94
N VAL A 86 1.26 -14.98 -33.30
CA VAL A 86 1.74 -16.18 -32.57
C VAL A 86 2.12 -15.88 -31.12
N PHE A 87 2.68 -14.70 -30.84
CA PHE A 87 3.17 -14.33 -29.50
C PHE A 87 2.15 -13.54 -28.67
N LEU A 88 1.05 -13.10 -29.28
CA LEU A 88 0.02 -12.30 -28.62
C LEU A 88 -0.63 -13.02 -27.42
N PRO A 89 -0.98 -14.32 -27.48
CA PRO A 89 -1.57 -15.02 -26.34
C PRO A 89 -0.71 -14.91 -25.07
N ASP A 90 0.61 -15.12 -25.18
CA ASP A 90 1.54 -15.01 -24.05
C ASP A 90 1.60 -13.58 -23.48
N ARG A 91 1.53 -12.57 -24.35
CA ARG A 91 1.49 -11.17 -23.92
C ARG A 91 0.18 -10.83 -23.23
N TYR A 92 -0.97 -11.30 -23.72
CA TYR A 92 -2.24 -11.16 -23.01
C TYR A 92 -2.25 -11.87 -21.67
N SER A 93 -1.71 -13.09 -21.60
CA SER A 93 -1.57 -13.84 -20.35
C SER A 93 -0.74 -13.08 -19.32
N SER A 94 0.38 -12.50 -19.75
CA SER A 94 1.25 -11.65 -18.93
C SER A 94 0.51 -10.40 -18.44
N LEU A 95 -0.18 -9.68 -19.33
CA LEU A 95 -0.97 -8.50 -18.98
C LEU A 95 -2.05 -8.82 -17.94
N LYS A 96 -2.80 -9.92 -18.12
CA LYS A 96 -3.82 -10.34 -17.16
C LYS A 96 -3.22 -10.59 -15.78
N LYS A 97 -2.07 -11.27 -15.69
CA LYS A 97 -1.39 -11.52 -14.41
C LYS A 97 -1.04 -10.21 -13.72
N PHE A 98 -0.52 -9.23 -14.45
CA PHE A 98 -0.26 -7.89 -13.92
C PHE A 98 -1.53 -7.21 -13.42
N LEU A 99 -2.60 -7.19 -14.22
CA LEU A 99 -3.86 -6.54 -13.82
C LEU A 99 -4.52 -7.22 -12.61
N VAL A 100 -4.44 -8.55 -12.50
CA VAL A 100 -4.90 -9.29 -11.31
C VAL A 100 -4.05 -8.93 -10.10
N SER A 101 -2.72 -8.85 -10.24
CA SER A 101 -1.81 -8.45 -9.16
C SER A 101 -2.14 -7.03 -8.68
N ILE A 102 -2.24 -6.06 -9.61
CA ILE A 102 -2.61 -4.68 -9.31
C ILE A 102 -3.92 -4.62 -8.53
N LYS A 103 -4.94 -5.37 -8.99
CA LYS A 103 -6.25 -5.42 -8.35
C LYS A 103 -6.18 -5.96 -6.92
N ALA A 104 -5.41 -7.02 -6.70
CA ALA A 104 -5.26 -7.69 -5.41
C ALA A 104 -4.42 -6.88 -4.41
N SER A 105 -3.36 -6.24 -4.87
CA SER A 105 -2.47 -5.42 -4.05
C SER A 105 -3.08 -4.08 -3.63
N ASN A 106 -4.20 -3.69 -4.25
CA ASN A 106 -4.85 -2.40 -4.02
C ASN A 106 -6.34 -2.52 -3.61
N PRO A 107 -6.66 -3.21 -2.49
CA PRO A 107 -8.05 -3.41 -2.06
C PRO A 107 -8.76 -2.12 -1.65
N MET A 108 -8.01 -1.03 -1.41
CA MET A 108 -8.54 0.29 -1.02
C MET A 108 -8.94 1.16 -2.21
N LEU A 109 -8.75 0.69 -3.45
CA LEU A 109 -9.28 1.38 -4.64
C LEU A 109 -10.80 1.50 -4.55
N ALA A 110 -11.34 2.58 -5.10
CA ALA A 110 -12.78 2.74 -5.20
C ALA A 110 -13.41 1.58 -5.98
N GLU A 111 -14.63 1.20 -5.62
CA GLU A 111 -15.34 0.09 -6.29
C GLU A 111 -15.43 0.29 -7.82
N ALA A 112 -15.59 1.53 -8.26
CA ALA A 112 -15.56 1.89 -9.68
C ALA A 112 -14.22 1.56 -10.35
N ASP A 113 -13.09 1.82 -9.69
CA ASP A 113 -11.74 1.56 -10.20
C ASP A 113 -11.46 0.04 -10.23
N GLN A 114 -11.86 -0.67 -9.17
CA GLN A 114 -11.82 -2.14 -9.08
C GLN A 114 -12.62 -2.81 -10.20
N SER A 115 -13.82 -2.28 -10.48
CA SER A 115 -14.69 -2.73 -11.57
C SER A 115 -14.07 -2.45 -12.94
N ALA A 116 -13.44 -1.28 -13.12
CA ALA A 116 -12.74 -0.93 -14.35
C ALA A 116 -11.58 -1.90 -14.66
N ILE A 117 -10.76 -2.24 -13.66
CA ILE A 117 -9.67 -3.22 -13.80
C ILE A 117 -10.24 -4.61 -14.10
N GLN A 118 -11.31 -5.03 -13.41
CA GLN A 118 -11.98 -6.31 -13.67
C GLN A 118 -12.52 -6.40 -15.10
N SER A 119 -13.11 -5.32 -15.61
CA SER A 119 -13.60 -5.24 -16.98
C SER A 119 -12.45 -5.38 -17.98
N ALA A 120 -11.31 -4.73 -17.74
CA ALA A 120 -10.11 -4.88 -18.56
C ALA A 120 -9.60 -6.34 -18.57
N ILE A 121 -9.49 -6.99 -17.39
CA ILE A 121 -9.09 -8.41 -17.28
C ILE A 121 -10.01 -9.30 -18.13
N ALA A 122 -11.32 -9.13 -18.01
CA ALA A 122 -12.29 -9.93 -18.76
C ALA A 122 -12.14 -9.72 -20.28
N LYS A 123 -11.92 -8.48 -20.71
CA LYS A 123 -11.75 -8.14 -22.12
C LYS A 123 -10.45 -8.70 -22.69
N PHE A 124 -9.33 -8.58 -21.98
CA PHE A 124 -8.07 -9.16 -22.43
C PHE A 124 -8.11 -10.69 -22.45
N SER A 125 -8.85 -11.34 -21.54
CA SER A 125 -9.08 -12.79 -21.62
C SER A 125 -9.93 -13.18 -22.84
N ALA A 126 -10.96 -12.41 -23.17
CA ALA A 126 -11.74 -12.67 -24.37
C ALA A 126 -10.90 -12.48 -25.66
N MET A 127 -10.03 -11.47 -25.68
CA MET A 127 -9.14 -11.17 -26.80
C MET A 127 -8.06 -12.24 -27.00
N GLU A 128 -7.43 -12.71 -25.92
CA GLU A 128 -6.51 -13.85 -25.94
C GLU A 128 -7.17 -15.09 -26.55
N ASN A 129 -8.33 -15.50 -26.02
CA ASN A 129 -9.08 -16.65 -26.54
C ASN A 129 -9.47 -16.49 -28.02
N PHE A 130 -9.79 -15.26 -28.44
CA PHE A 130 -10.10 -14.96 -29.83
C PHE A 130 -8.86 -15.11 -30.74
N ILE A 131 -7.71 -14.60 -30.31
CA ILE A 131 -6.45 -14.74 -31.05
C ILE A 131 -6.04 -16.22 -31.13
N GLU A 132 -6.10 -16.97 -30.03
CA GLU A 132 -5.77 -18.40 -30.03
C GLU A 132 -6.65 -19.20 -31.01
N LYS A 133 -7.95 -18.91 -31.05
CA LYS A 133 -8.86 -19.51 -32.03
C LYS A 133 -8.53 -19.11 -33.45
N SER A 134 -8.20 -17.83 -33.66
CA SER A 134 -7.84 -17.30 -34.98
C SER A 134 -6.58 -17.96 -35.52
N ILE A 135 -5.57 -18.18 -34.68
CA ILE A 135 -4.35 -18.93 -35.01
C ILE A 135 -4.69 -20.38 -35.38
N ARG A 136 -5.49 -21.06 -34.54
CA ARG A 136 -5.83 -22.47 -34.75
C ARG A 136 -6.68 -22.71 -36.00
N MET A 137 -7.59 -21.80 -36.29
CA MET A 137 -8.57 -21.93 -37.38
C MET A 137 -8.17 -21.16 -38.64
N ALA A 138 -7.02 -20.49 -38.65
CA ALA A 138 -6.58 -19.59 -39.71
C ALA A 138 -7.64 -18.53 -40.08
N VAL A 139 -8.36 -18.02 -39.07
CA VAL A 139 -9.39 -16.99 -39.26
C VAL A 139 -8.71 -15.61 -39.30
N PRO A 140 -8.98 -14.76 -40.30
CA PRO A 140 -8.45 -13.41 -40.35
C PRO A 140 -8.83 -12.58 -39.13
N VAL A 141 -7.87 -11.80 -38.62
CA VAL A 141 -8.07 -10.91 -37.47
C VAL A 141 -8.24 -9.47 -37.95
N GLU A 142 -9.27 -8.79 -37.46
CA GLU A 142 -9.45 -7.35 -37.68
C GLU A 142 -8.52 -6.55 -36.76
N HIS A 143 -7.27 -6.32 -37.19
CA HIS A 143 -6.22 -5.67 -36.39
C HIS A 143 -6.63 -4.31 -35.83
N ASP A 144 -7.31 -3.47 -36.63
CA ASP A 144 -7.74 -2.13 -36.22
C ASP A 144 -8.76 -2.17 -35.09
N LYS A 145 -9.71 -3.10 -35.18
CA LYS A 145 -10.72 -3.32 -34.13
C LYS A 145 -10.08 -3.83 -32.86
N MET A 146 -9.16 -4.78 -32.97
CA MET A 146 -8.40 -5.30 -31.84
C MET A 146 -7.59 -4.19 -31.14
N ASN A 147 -6.87 -3.38 -31.92
CA ASN A 147 -6.16 -2.23 -31.38
C ASN A 147 -7.09 -1.21 -30.71
N GLY A 148 -8.24 -0.93 -31.31
CA GLY A 148 -9.25 -0.05 -30.72
C GLY A 148 -9.73 -0.54 -29.35
N GLN A 149 -9.87 -1.85 -29.15
CA GLN A 149 -10.21 -2.42 -27.84
C GLN A 149 -9.08 -2.24 -26.82
N VAL A 150 -7.82 -2.50 -27.21
CA VAL A 150 -6.68 -2.29 -26.32
C VAL A 150 -6.57 -0.81 -25.92
N SER A 151 -6.71 0.11 -26.87
CA SER A 151 -6.63 1.55 -26.62
C SER A 151 -7.69 2.04 -25.62
N LYS A 152 -8.94 1.57 -25.73
CA LYS A 152 -9.99 1.95 -24.76
C LYS A 152 -9.63 1.59 -23.32
N HIS A 153 -9.08 0.40 -23.12
CA HIS A 153 -8.64 -0.02 -21.79
C HIS A 153 -7.31 0.64 -21.40
N TYR A 154 -6.45 0.99 -22.36
CA TYR A 154 -5.22 1.73 -22.11
C TYR A 154 -5.51 3.05 -21.43
N ASP A 155 -6.45 3.83 -21.99
CA ASP A 155 -6.81 5.15 -21.47
C ASP A 155 -7.38 5.06 -20.05
N VAL A 156 -8.17 4.00 -19.76
CA VAL A 156 -8.71 3.74 -18.42
C VAL A 156 -7.59 3.43 -17.42
N ILE A 157 -6.69 2.52 -17.76
CA ILE A 157 -5.55 2.14 -16.90
C ILE A 157 -4.59 3.32 -16.71
N GLN A 158 -4.37 4.13 -17.76
CA GLN A 158 -3.58 5.36 -17.70
C GLN A 158 -4.22 6.41 -16.78
N ALA A 159 -5.54 6.57 -16.84
CA ALA A 159 -6.26 7.48 -15.95
C ALA A 159 -6.13 7.05 -14.47
N LEU A 160 -6.23 5.75 -14.20
CA LEU A 160 -6.01 5.20 -12.85
C LEU A 160 -4.58 5.45 -12.35
N LEU A 161 -3.57 5.24 -13.21
CA LEU A 161 -2.18 5.55 -12.87
C LEU A 161 -1.98 7.03 -12.50
N VAL A 162 -2.56 7.94 -13.30
CA VAL A 162 -2.47 9.39 -13.02
C VAL A 162 -3.16 9.73 -11.70
N LYS A 163 -4.34 9.15 -11.44
CA LYS A 163 -5.06 9.33 -10.18
C LYS A 163 -4.21 8.90 -8.98
N ILE A 164 -3.63 7.70 -9.02
CA ILE A 164 -2.78 7.17 -7.94
C ILE A 164 -1.53 8.04 -7.75
N LYS A 165 -0.88 8.47 -8.84
CA LYS A 165 0.26 9.40 -8.76
C LYS A 165 -0.10 10.72 -8.08
N ASN A 166 -1.26 11.27 -8.39
CA ASN A 166 -1.74 12.51 -7.78
C ASN A 166 -2.03 12.32 -6.28
N GLU A 167 -2.58 11.18 -5.88
CA GLU A 167 -2.80 10.85 -4.46
C GLU A 167 -1.50 10.74 -3.66
N ILE A 168 -0.41 10.28 -4.28
CA ILE A 168 0.94 10.30 -3.66
C ILE A 168 1.44 11.75 -3.53
N GLY A 169 1.38 12.53 -4.63
CA GLY A 169 1.88 13.92 -4.64
C GLY A 169 1.11 14.86 -3.70
N SER A 170 -0.18 14.59 -3.46
CA SER A 170 -1.04 15.36 -2.57
C SER A 170 -0.75 15.12 -1.08
N GLY A 171 -0.20 13.97 -0.73
CA GLY A 171 0.11 13.59 0.66
C GLY A 171 1.43 14.15 1.19
N GLY A 172 2.27 14.73 0.32
CA GLY A 172 3.63 15.16 0.65
C GLY A 172 3.81 16.62 1.09
N PHE A 173 2.74 17.41 1.15
CA PHE A 173 2.79 18.82 1.60
C PHE A 173 1.54 19.20 2.38
N ARG A 174 1.42 18.72 3.61
CA ARG A 174 0.66 19.40 4.69
C ARG A 174 1.31 19.09 6.04
#